data_AF-A0A9Q5GLA9-F1
#
_entry.id   AF-A0A9Q5GLA9-F1
#
_cell.length_a   1.000
_cell.length_b   1.000
_cell.length_c   1.000
_cell.angle_alpha   90.00
_cell.angle_beta   90.00
_cell.angle_gamma   90.00
#
_symmetry.space_group_name_H-M   'P 1'
#
loop_
_entity.id
_entity.type
_entity.pdbx_description
1 polymer ?
#
loop_
_entity_poly.entity_id
_entity_poly.type
_entity_poly.pdbx_seq_one_letter_code
_entity_poly.pdbx_strand_id
1 'polypeptide(L)'
;MILERYECSQINENAFVFATELGNQYCIKFEEHWVGSSGYLPGIGERINICEMTFERWNIVSNAHDPKIAATIVFKGLEYLRRNQVVFYTADNPSKRDKELFRLYHIWFWALKRVAAGAEGAKAAFADKKDKVVVYDDKEIFFSCFYMTDYWEPELDYWFFEVLKELYPGSTIRKY
;
A
#
# COMPACT_ATOMS: atom_id res chain seq x y z
N MET A 1 -19.59 -10.16 6.64
CA MET A 1 -19.25 -8.93 7.39
C MET A 1 -19.02 -7.83 6.38
N ILE A 2 -19.90 -6.84 6.31
CA ILE A 2 -19.68 -5.64 5.49
C ILE A 2 -18.76 -4.74 6.31
N LEU A 3 -17.59 -4.43 5.76
CA LEU A 3 -16.64 -3.54 6.42
C LEU A 3 -17.09 -2.11 6.17
N GLU A 4 -17.58 -1.42 7.22
CA GLU A 4 -17.96 -0.02 7.13
C GLU A 4 -16.72 0.86 6.89
N ARG A 5 -16.89 1.88 6.03
CA ARG A 5 -15.82 2.76 5.57
C ARG A 5 -16.32 4.19 5.46
N TYR A 6 -15.40 5.14 5.59
CA TYR A 6 -15.70 6.55 5.36
C TYR A 6 -15.64 6.88 3.88
N GLU A 7 -16.50 7.81 3.47
CA GLU A 7 -16.41 8.40 2.15
C GLU A 7 -15.18 9.31 2.07
N CYS A 8 -14.43 9.18 0.99
CA CYS A 8 -13.22 9.98 0.76
C CYS A 8 -13.51 11.02 -0.33
N SER A 9 -13.21 12.28 -0.03
CA SER A 9 -13.16 13.35 -1.01
C SER A 9 -11.78 13.41 -1.66
N GLN A 10 -11.73 13.66 -2.97
CA GLN A 10 -10.48 13.82 -3.70
C GLN A 10 -10.01 15.28 -3.62
N ILE A 11 -8.76 15.51 -3.22
CA ILE A 11 -8.14 16.84 -3.20
C ILE A 11 -7.41 17.09 -4.53
N ASN A 12 -6.68 16.08 -5.01
CA ASN A 12 -6.04 16.06 -6.33
C ASN A 12 -5.92 14.62 -6.84
N GLU A 13 -5.26 14.40 -7.99
CA GLU A 13 -5.09 13.07 -8.60
C GLU A 13 -4.55 12.00 -7.64
N ASN A 14 -3.69 12.39 -6.70
CA ASN A 14 -2.93 11.49 -5.85
C ASN A 14 -3.19 11.71 -4.34
N ALA A 15 -4.20 12.49 -3.97
CA ALA A 15 -4.49 12.82 -2.57
C ALA A 15 -5.99 12.80 -2.27
N PHE A 16 -6.34 12.12 -1.17
CA PHE A 16 -7.71 11.91 -0.72
C PHE A 16 -7.82 12.27 0.76
N VAL A 17 -8.98 12.78 1.17
CA VAL A 17 -9.28 13.15 2.56
C VAL A 17 -10.59 12.52 2.99
N PHE A 18 -10.66 12.11 4.26
CA PHE A 18 -11.90 11.68 4.89
C PHE A 18 -11.98 12.21 6.32
N ALA A 19 -13.21 12.41 6.77
CA ALA A 19 -13.53 12.81 8.13
C ALA A 19 -14.30 11.70 8.84
N THR A 20 -13.98 11.46 10.12
CA THR A 20 -14.72 10.49 10.93
C THR A 20 -15.95 11.13 11.58
N GLU A 21 -16.86 10.30 12.06
CA GLU A 21 -18.04 10.76 12.84
C GLU A 21 -17.65 11.55 14.10
N LEU A 22 -16.43 11.32 14.61
CA LEU A 22 -15.88 12.02 15.76
C LEU A 22 -15.23 13.37 15.40
N GLY A 23 -15.19 13.75 14.12
CA GLY A 23 -14.59 15.00 13.64
C GLY A 23 -13.08 14.91 13.36
N ASN A 24 -12.47 13.72 13.44
CA ASN A 24 -11.06 13.55 13.07
C ASN A 24 -10.92 13.62 11.54
N GLN A 25 -9.87 14.27 11.04
CA GLN A 25 -9.57 14.35 9.62
C GLN A 25 -8.22 13.71 9.28
N TYR A 26 -8.24 12.97 8.18
CA TYR A 26 -7.10 12.20 7.72
C TYR A 26 -6.91 12.37 6.22
N CYS A 27 -5.65 12.42 5.78
CA CYS A 27 -5.28 12.48 4.39
C CYS A 27 -4.49 11.23 4.00
N ILE A 28 -4.82 10.67 2.83
CA ILE A 28 -4.10 9.57 2.18
C ILE A 28 -3.49 10.15 0.92
N LYS A 29 -2.17 10.07 0.78
CA LYS A 29 -1.44 10.54 -0.39
C LYS A 29 -0.72 9.39 -1.07
N PHE A 30 -0.50 9.54 -2.37
CA PHE A 30 0.23 8.60 -3.20
C PHE A 30 1.36 9.34 -3.91
N GLU A 31 2.60 9.01 -3.59
CA GLU A 31 3.77 9.67 -4.15
C GLU A 31 4.44 8.74 -5.16
N GLU A 32 4.54 9.17 -6.42
CA GLU A 32 5.22 8.39 -7.45
C GLU A 32 6.73 8.44 -7.24
N HIS A 33 7.35 7.27 -7.18
CA HIS A 33 8.79 7.13 -7.14
C HIS A 33 9.32 6.83 -8.53
N TRP A 34 10.36 7.57 -8.93
CA TRP A 34 11.05 7.29 -10.19
C TRP A 34 11.98 6.10 -10.03
N VAL A 35 11.74 5.09 -10.85
CA VAL A 35 12.62 3.94 -11.05
C VAL A 35 12.98 3.88 -12.54
N GLY A 36 14.26 3.79 -12.84
CA GLY A 36 14.85 3.73 -14.16
C GLY A 36 14.50 2.43 -14.88
N SER A 37 15.47 1.52 -15.05
CA SER A 37 15.22 0.25 -15.77
C SER A 37 14.24 -0.66 -15.02
N SER A 38 14.21 -0.58 -13.68
CA SER A 38 13.29 -1.35 -12.84
C SER A 38 11.85 -0.83 -12.91
N GLY A 39 11.64 0.37 -13.48
CA GLY A 39 10.33 0.93 -13.80
C GLY A 39 9.61 0.25 -14.95
N TYR A 40 10.18 -0.80 -15.54
CA TYR A 40 9.55 -1.61 -16.56
C TYR A 40 9.40 -3.04 -16.05
N LEU A 41 8.18 -3.58 -16.02
CA LEU A 41 8.00 -5.01 -15.77
C LEU A 41 8.42 -5.77 -17.03
N PRO A 42 9.24 -6.83 -16.90
CA PRO A 42 9.41 -7.78 -17.99
C PRO A 42 8.04 -8.21 -18.55
N GLY A 43 7.87 -8.21 -19.87
CA GLY A 43 6.67 -8.70 -20.56
C GLY A 43 5.47 -7.75 -20.68
N ILE A 44 5.39 -6.64 -19.93
CA ILE A 44 4.39 -5.57 -20.19
C ILE A 44 4.95 -4.59 -21.22
N GLY A 45 6.26 -4.31 -21.18
CA GLY A 45 6.90 -3.33 -22.07
C GLY A 45 6.47 -1.88 -21.81
N GLU A 46 5.54 -1.66 -20.89
CA GLU A 46 5.11 -0.34 -20.44
C GLU A 46 5.77 0.01 -19.11
N ARG A 47 5.91 1.32 -18.88
CA ARG A 47 6.39 1.84 -17.61
C ARG A 47 5.34 1.60 -16.53
N ILE A 48 5.78 1.07 -15.40
CA ILE A 48 5.02 0.92 -14.17
C ILE A 48 5.23 2.17 -13.32
N ASN A 49 4.12 2.76 -12.85
CA ASN A 49 4.18 3.75 -11.79
C ASN A 49 4.24 3.03 -10.44
N ILE A 50 5.30 3.27 -9.69
CA ILE A 50 5.50 2.73 -8.34
C ILE A 50 5.16 3.86 -7.36
N CYS A 51 4.05 3.70 -6.63
CA CYS A 51 3.53 4.75 -5.76
C CYS A 51 3.65 4.37 -4.28
N GLU A 52 4.21 5.25 -3.47
CA GLU A 52 4.20 5.14 -2.02
C GLU A 52 2.91 5.72 -1.46
N MET A 53 2.20 4.94 -0.65
CA MET A 53 1.03 5.44 0.06
C MET A 53 1.43 5.96 1.43
N THR A 54 1.24 7.26 1.66
CA THR A 54 1.43 7.89 2.97
C THR A 54 0.10 8.29 3.59
N PHE A 55 0.08 8.36 4.92
CA PHE A 55 -1.10 8.71 5.70
C PHE A 55 -0.77 9.79 6.72
N GLU A 56 -1.55 10.86 6.69
CA GLU A 56 -1.37 12.02 7.54
C GLU A 56 -2.61 12.28 8.40
N ARG A 57 -2.37 12.72 9.64
CA ARG A 57 -3.38 13.20 10.55
C ARG A 57 -3.43 14.73 10.45
N TRP A 58 -4.57 15.28 10.06
CA TRP A 58 -4.68 16.74 9.83
C TRP A 58 -5.34 17.45 11.00
N ASN A 59 -6.47 16.94 11.47
CA ASN A 59 -7.18 17.51 12.61
C ASN A 59 -7.66 16.36 13.50
N ILE A 60 -7.08 16.23 14.70
CA ILE A 60 -7.41 15.15 15.62
C ILE A 60 -8.05 15.73 16.87
N VAL A 61 -9.34 15.48 17.00
CA VAL A 61 -10.19 15.93 18.10
C VAL A 61 -10.49 14.81 19.09
N SER A 62 -10.35 13.54 18.69
CA SER A 62 -10.56 12.38 19.54
C SER A 62 -9.52 11.29 19.30
N ASN A 63 -9.07 10.64 20.39
CA ASN A 63 -8.17 9.48 20.35
C ASN A 63 -8.91 8.14 20.48
N ALA A 64 -10.25 8.14 20.42
CA ALA A 64 -11.03 6.91 20.49
C ALA A 64 -10.63 5.95 19.34
N HIS A 65 -10.57 4.65 19.65
CA HIS A 65 -10.27 3.64 18.65
C HIS A 65 -11.44 3.52 17.67
N ASP A 66 -11.15 3.71 16.38
CA ASP A 66 -12.13 3.61 15.30
C ASP A 66 -11.57 2.70 14.19
N PRO A 67 -12.08 1.46 14.06
CA PRO A 67 -11.61 0.51 13.07
C PRO A 67 -11.98 0.90 11.62
N LYS A 68 -12.97 1.79 11.41
CA LYS A 68 -13.35 2.26 10.06
C LYS A 68 -12.22 3.06 9.41
N ILE A 69 -11.37 3.71 10.20
CA ILE A 69 -10.19 4.45 9.71
C ILE A 69 -9.26 3.50 8.95
N ALA A 70 -8.86 2.39 9.58
CA ALA A 70 -7.94 1.42 8.97
C ALA A 70 -8.56 0.79 7.72
N ALA A 71 -9.86 0.44 7.78
CA ALA A 71 -10.60 -0.06 6.63
C ALA A 71 -10.59 0.92 5.45
N THR A 72 -10.83 2.20 5.73
CA THR A 72 -10.88 3.28 4.72
C THR A 72 -9.53 3.47 4.03
N ILE A 73 -8.43 3.49 4.82
CA ILE A 73 -7.07 3.62 4.30
C ILE A 73 -6.73 2.48 3.34
N VAL A 74 -6.93 1.23 3.78
CA VAL A 74 -6.62 0.05 2.96
C VAL A 74 -7.49 0.00 1.71
N PHE A 75 -8.78 0.32 1.83
CA PHE A 75 -9.68 0.33 0.67
C PHE A 75 -9.24 1.36 -0.36
N LYS A 76 -8.86 2.58 0.08
CA LYS A 76 -8.40 3.62 -0.83
C LYS A 76 -7.08 3.21 -1.52
N GLY A 77 -6.16 2.58 -0.78
CA GLY A 77 -4.95 1.98 -1.36
C GLY A 77 -5.25 0.95 -2.45
N LEU A 78 -6.23 0.07 -2.22
CA LEU A 78 -6.68 -0.91 -3.21
C LEU A 78 -7.37 -0.26 -4.42
N GLU A 79 -8.22 0.76 -4.21
CA GLU A 79 -8.82 1.54 -5.30
C GLU A 79 -7.74 2.21 -6.15
N TYR A 80 -6.70 2.76 -5.51
CA TYR A 80 -5.60 3.42 -6.18
C TYR A 80 -4.72 2.42 -6.95
N LEU A 81 -4.49 1.23 -6.40
CA LEU A 81 -3.82 0.10 -7.07
C LEU A 81 -4.58 -0.39 -8.31
N ARG A 82 -5.90 -0.23 -8.38
CA ARG A 82 -6.63 -0.56 -9.62
C ARG A 82 -6.34 0.41 -10.76
N ARG A 83 -5.91 1.63 -10.41
CA ARG A 83 -5.52 2.69 -11.37
C ARG A 83 -4.01 2.72 -11.63
N ASN A 84 -3.22 2.15 -10.71
CA ASN A 84 -1.76 2.20 -10.70
C ASN A 84 -1.20 0.82 -10.42
N GLN A 85 -0.24 0.36 -11.21
CA GLN A 85 0.17 -1.04 -11.21
C GLN A 85 0.80 -1.51 -9.88
N VAL A 86 1.43 -0.62 -9.10
CA VAL A 86 2.05 -0.95 -7.80
C VAL A 86 1.85 0.16 -6.75
N VAL A 87 1.41 -0.25 -5.56
CA VAL A 87 1.30 0.63 -4.37
C VAL A 87 2.04 0.00 -3.21
N PHE A 88 2.88 0.77 -2.52
CA PHE A 88 3.61 0.27 -1.37
C PHE A 88 3.49 1.13 -0.11
N TYR A 89 3.76 0.51 1.03
CA TYR A 89 3.78 1.12 2.35
C TYR A 89 5.20 0.98 2.91
N THR A 90 5.78 2.07 3.39
CA THR A 90 7.01 2.02 4.19
C THR A 90 6.72 2.38 5.64
N ALA A 91 7.57 1.90 6.54
CA ALA A 91 7.75 2.51 7.84
C ALA A 91 9.22 2.40 8.24
N ASP A 92 9.81 3.53 8.59
CA ASP A 92 11.18 3.63 9.09
C ASP A 92 11.24 3.28 10.58
N ASN A 93 12.07 2.29 10.94
CA ASN A 93 12.25 1.82 12.32
C ASN A 93 10.92 1.63 13.09
N PRO A 94 9.96 0.86 12.54
CA PRO A 94 8.62 0.79 13.07
C PRO A 94 8.61 0.24 14.48
N SER A 95 7.85 0.91 15.34
CA SER A 95 7.56 0.43 16.68
C SER A 95 6.74 -0.87 16.64
N LYS A 96 6.57 -1.53 17.80
CA LYS A 96 5.65 -2.69 17.92
C LYS A 96 4.24 -2.36 17.43
N ARG A 97 3.79 -1.12 17.60
CA ARG A 97 2.46 -0.67 17.18
C ARG A 97 2.35 -0.54 15.67
N ASP A 98 3.41 -0.09 15.02
CA ASP A 98 3.46 0.04 13.56
C ASP A 98 3.48 -1.34 12.90
N LYS A 99 4.24 -2.28 13.46
CA LYS A 99 4.22 -3.70 13.02
C LYS A 99 2.83 -4.33 13.15
N GLU A 100 2.11 -4.02 14.23
CA GLU A 100 0.72 -4.45 14.40
C GLU A 100 -0.22 -3.78 13.37
N LEU A 101 0.02 -2.51 13.03
CA LEU A 101 -0.72 -1.82 11.97
C LEU A 101 -0.50 -2.48 10.60
N PHE A 102 0.73 -2.88 10.26
CA PHE A 102 1.01 -3.68 9.05
C PHE A 102 0.28 -5.02 9.08
N ARG A 103 0.25 -5.70 10.24
CA ARG A 103 -0.49 -6.95 10.41
C ARG A 103 -1.99 -6.74 10.20
N LEU A 104 -2.54 -5.64 10.70
CA LEU A 104 -3.93 -5.27 10.44
C LEU A 104 -4.13 -5.00 8.95
N TYR A 105 -3.32 -4.15 8.31
CA TYR A 105 -3.42 -3.90 6.86
C TYR A 105 -3.37 -5.17 6.03
N HIS A 106 -2.56 -6.16 6.44
CA HIS A 106 -2.54 -7.49 5.84
C HIS A 106 -3.88 -8.22 6.00
N ILE A 107 -4.45 -8.28 7.21
CA ILE A 107 -5.77 -8.88 7.45
C ILE A 107 -6.85 -8.19 6.62
N TRP A 108 -6.85 -6.86 6.60
CA TRP A 108 -7.82 -6.03 5.87
C TRP A 108 -7.69 -6.22 4.36
N PHE A 109 -6.47 -6.28 3.82
CA PHE A 109 -6.23 -6.57 2.41
C PHE A 109 -6.85 -7.90 2.00
N TRP A 110 -6.57 -8.99 2.72
CA TRP A 110 -7.11 -10.31 2.38
C TRP A 110 -8.63 -10.40 2.58
N ALA A 111 -9.16 -9.77 3.62
CA ALA A 111 -10.61 -9.68 3.83
C ALA A 111 -11.29 -8.96 2.65
N LEU A 112 -10.72 -7.83 2.21
CA LEU A 112 -11.24 -7.04 1.09
C LEU A 112 -11.06 -7.76 -0.25
N LYS A 113 -9.94 -8.45 -0.48
CA LYS A 113 -9.72 -9.32 -1.65
C LYS A 113 -10.84 -10.35 -1.78
N ARG A 114 -11.19 -11.02 -0.67
CA ARG A 114 -12.27 -12.02 -0.62
C ARG A 114 -13.65 -11.42 -0.87
N VAL A 115 -13.93 -10.23 -0.32
CA VAL A 115 -15.22 -9.55 -0.52
C VAL A 115 -15.37 -9.05 -1.96
N ALA A 116 -14.31 -8.46 -2.52
CA ALA A 116 -14.31 -7.94 -3.88
C ALA A 116 -14.42 -9.07 -4.93
N ALA A 117 -13.85 -10.26 -4.67
CA ALA A 117 -14.06 -11.43 -5.50
C ALA A 117 -15.54 -11.87 -5.63
N GLY A 118 -16.40 -11.46 -4.69
CA GLY A 118 -17.84 -11.75 -4.72
C GLY A 118 -18.73 -10.66 -5.33
N ALA A 119 -18.22 -9.45 -5.59
CA ALA A 119 -19.00 -8.30 -6.03
C ALA A 119 -18.51 -7.68 -7.36
N GLU A 120 -17.22 -7.73 -7.65
CA GLU A 120 -16.59 -7.15 -8.84
C GLU A 120 -15.62 -8.17 -9.45
N GLY A 121 -16.10 -8.93 -10.43
CA GLY A 121 -15.42 -10.09 -11.00
C GLY A 121 -13.98 -9.86 -11.48
N ALA A 122 -13.22 -10.96 -11.48
CA ALA A 122 -11.87 -11.16 -12.01
C ALA A 122 -10.75 -10.27 -11.41
N LYS A 123 -10.82 -8.94 -11.49
CA LYS A 123 -9.67 -8.05 -11.19
C LYS A 123 -9.21 -8.08 -9.72
N ALA A 124 -10.13 -8.19 -8.77
CA ALA A 124 -9.75 -8.30 -7.36
C ALA A 124 -9.07 -9.64 -7.01
N ALA A 125 -9.29 -10.70 -7.80
CA ALA A 125 -8.62 -11.98 -7.60
C ALA A 125 -7.11 -11.90 -7.83
N PHE A 126 -6.66 -10.90 -8.59
CA PHE A 126 -5.28 -10.75 -8.98
C PHE A 126 -4.47 -9.77 -8.12
N ALA A 127 -5.03 -9.06 -7.15
CA ALA A 127 -4.16 -8.28 -6.26
C ALA A 127 -3.40 -9.23 -5.30
N ASP A 128 -2.09 -9.10 -5.18
CA ASP A 128 -1.27 -9.84 -4.20
C ASP A 128 -0.27 -8.90 -3.52
N LYS A 129 0.40 -9.42 -2.49
CA LYS A 129 1.23 -8.64 -1.58
C LYS A 129 2.58 -9.31 -1.33
N LYS A 130 3.64 -8.51 -1.29
CA LYS A 130 4.97 -8.92 -0.84
C LYS A 130 5.46 -8.03 0.29
N ASP A 131 5.97 -8.67 1.33
CA ASP A 131 6.57 -8.02 2.48
C ASP A 131 8.08 -8.22 2.51
N LYS A 132 8.83 -7.14 2.76
CA LYS A 132 10.30 -7.15 2.91
C LYS A 132 10.72 -6.20 4.01
N VAL A 133 11.89 -6.46 4.57
CA VAL A 133 12.60 -5.51 5.43
C VAL A 133 13.85 -5.05 4.68
N VAL A 134 13.99 -3.75 4.49
CA VAL A 134 15.14 -3.11 3.85
C VAL A 134 15.98 -2.47 4.94
N VAL A 135 17.25 -2.86 5.05
CA VAL A 135 18.20 -2.24 5.97
C VAL A 135 19.04 -1.23 5.19
N TYR A 136 18.91 0.05 5.51
CA TYR A 136 19.56 1.16 4.81
C TYR A 136 19.91 2.27 5.80
N ASP A 137 21.15 2.79 5.77
CA ASP A 137 21.65 3.82 6.71
C ASP A 137 21.31 3.56 8.18
N ASP A 138 21.59 2.34 8.67
CA ASP A 138 21.28 1.87 10.04
C ASP A 138 19.79 1.87 10.43
N LYS A 139 18.89 2.04 9.45
CA LYS A 139 17.43 1.93 9.63
C LYS A 139 16.91 0.61 9.12
N GLU A 140 15.94 0.03 9.83
CA GLU A 140 15.09 -1.04 9.31
C GLU A 140 13.80 -0.44 8.74
N ILE A 141 13.64 -0.51 7.43
CA ILE A 141 12.48 -0.02 6.69
C ILE A 141 11.59 -1.22 6.35
N PHE A 142 10.36 -1.22 6.85
CA PHE A 142 9.40 -2.30 6.56
C PHE A 142 8.60 -1.91 5.33
N PHE A 143 8.61 -2.80 4.34
CA PHE A 143 8.01 -2.55 3.05
C PHE A 143 6.89 -3.56 2.79
N SER A 144 5.68 -3.06 2.59
CA SER A 144 4.53 -3.86 2.14
C SER A 144 4.10 -3.38 0.76
N CYS A 145 4.39 -4.19 -0.26
CA CYS A 145 4.07 -3.92 -1.65
C CYS A 145 2.79 -4.65 -2.06
N PHE A 146 1.87 -3.96 -2.71
CA PHE A 146 0.69 -4.52 -3.34
C PHE A 146 0.77 -4.34 -4.85
N TYR A 147 0.45 -5.39 -5.60
CA TYR A 147 0.58 -5.43 -7.06
C TYR A 147 -0.51 -6.30 -7.67
N MET A 148 -0.77 -6.12 -8.97
CA MET A 148 -1.70 -6.93 -9.75
C MET A 148 -0.96 -8.13 -10.38
N THR A 149 -1.50 -9.34 -10.22
CA THR A 149 -0.88 -10.64 -10.52
C THR A 149 -1.35 -11.24 -11.84
N ASP A 150 -2.07 -10.51 -12.68
CA ASP A 150 -2.73 -11.05 -13.88
C ASP A 150 -1.74 -11.84 -14.79
N TYR A 151 -0.41 -11.74 -14.65
CA TYR A 151 0.53 -12.52 -15.47
C TYR A 151 1.91 -13.00 -14.90
N TRP A 152 2.25 -12.96 -13.59
CA TRP A 152 3.70 -12.80 -13.23
C TRP A 152 4.33 -13.49 -11.99
N GLU A 153 3.82 -14.59 -11.45
CA GLU A 153 4.39 -15.15 -10.19
C GLU A 153 5.91 -15.46 -10.17
N PRO A 154 6.55 -15.99 -11.23
CA PRO A 154 7.96 -16.46 -11.13
C PRO A 154 9.02 -15.35 -11.07
N GLU A 155 8.79 -14.21 -11.73
CA GLU A 155 9.80 -13.15 -11.90
C GLU A 155 9.60 -11.94 -10.97
N LEU A 156 8.43 -11.89 -10.32
CA LEU A 156 8.04 -10.75 -9.51
C LEU A 156 8.93 -10.56 -8.26
N ASP A 157 9.42 -11.65 -7.65
CA ASP A 157 10.34 -11.54 -6.52
C ASP A 157 11.68 -10.90 -6.93
N TYR A 158 12.14 -11.16 -8.15
CA TYR A 158 13.37 -10.58 -8.69
C TYR A 158 13.16 -9.10 -9.05
N TRP A 159 12.10 -8.80 -9.82
CA TRP A 159 11.74 -7.42 -10.16
C TRP A 159 11.57 -6.55 -8.92
N PHE A 160 10.86 -7.07 -7.91
CA PHE A 160 10.63 -6.34 -6.68
C PHE A 160 11.93 -6.09 -5.90
N PHE A 161 12.88 -7.02 -5.95
CA PHE A 161 14.20 -6.81 -5.36
C PHE A 161 14.97 -5.69 -6.06
N GLU A 162 14.94 -5.63 -7.39
CA GLU A 162 15.59 -4.57 -8.17
C GLU A 162 14.98 -3.19 -7.85
N VAL A 163 13.65 -3.09 -7.78
CA VAL A 163 12.97 -1.86 -7.36
C VAL A 163 13.45 -1.39 -5.99
N LEU A 164 13.49 -2.29 -5.00
CA LEU A 164 13.95 -1.93 -3.65
C LEU A 164 15.42 -1.51 -3.62
N LYS A 165 16.27 -2.11 -4.47
CA LYS A 165 17.68 -1.72 -4.60
C LYS A 165 17.85 -0.38 -5.30
N GLU A 166 16.93 -0.01 -6.18
CA GLU A 166 16.94 1.28 -6.84
C GLU A 166 16.43 2.39 -5.91
N LEU A 167 15.36 2.15 -5.16
CA LEU A 167 14.84 3.07 -4.15
C LEU A 167 15.80 3.24 -2.97
N TYR A 168 16.51 2.17 -2.57
CA TYR A 168 17.45 2.15 -1.45
C TYR A 168 18.80 1.54 -1.87
N PRO A 169 19.66 2.31 -2.59
CA PRO A 169 20.93 1.82 -3.12
C PRO A 169 21.86 1.29 -2.02
N GLY A 170 22.43 0.09 -2.21
CA GLY A 170 23.35 -0.50 -1.23
C GLY A 170 22.67 -1.08 0.03
N SER A 171 21.35 -1.05 0.12
CA SER A 171 20.60 -1.66 1.22
C SER A 171 20.76 -3.19 1.31
N THR A 172 20.49 -3.76 2.49
CA THR A 172 20.35 -5.23 2.65
C THR A 172 18.87 -5.58 2.75
N ILE A 173 18.38 -6.46 1.87
CA ILE A 173 16.96 -6.85 1.83
C ILE A 173 16.78 -8.20 2.50
N ARG A 174 15.84 -8.28 3.46
CA ARG A 174 15.49 -9.49 4.22
C ARG A 174 14.02 -9.86 3.98
N LYS A 175 13.68 -11.14 4.20
CA LYS A 175 12.27 -11.56 4.30
C LYS A 175 11.69 -11.02 5.61
N TYR A 176 10.47 -10.48 5.55
CA TYR A 176 9.68 -10.12 6.73
C TYR A 176 9.05 -11.36 7.34
#